data_AF-A0AAE1REY9-F1
#
_entry.id   AF-A0AAE1REY9-F1
#
_cell.length_a   1.000
_cell.length_b   1.000
_cell.length_c   1.000
_cell.angle_alpha   90.00
_cell.angle_beta   90.00
_cell.angle_gamma   90.00
#
_symmetry.space_group_name_H-M   'P 1'
#
loop_
_entity.id
_entity.type
_entity.pdbx_description
1 polymer ?
#
loop_
_entity_poly.entity_id
_entity_poly.type
_entity_poly.pdbx_seq_one_letter_code
_entity_poly.pdbx_strand_id
1 'polypeptide(L)'
;MLKHALEEFPGDVPVIEKYVLVVANALATRVEPLPSIQKFRMCVTRVTMILSSLLDDWIGVAIEKNVKELELHVDLDHKDRPYLLPYELFASKSITSLKLNGCGIHECGVDYNDDDVEDGIVGDIMDDDDIKLQNLRELSMKAMRINENVVHHFVQGCPFIEGMRLIKFVQGFDAKGFNLFLASKQDVNIYEDLKELHLLHSGAYKIELTKSARTLENLLNSHLRDFQPKTLTLKTSPTSDLLVSSYRRRY
;
A
#
# COMPACT_ATOMS: atom_id res chain seq x y z
N MET A 1 29.14 12.28 -2.31
CA MET A 1 28.44 11.07 -2.80
C MET A 1 27.90 11.24 -4.21
N LEU A 2 27.12 12.29 -4.53
CA LEU A 2 26.55 12.51 -5.87
C LEU A 2 27.55 12.56 -7.06
N LYS A 3 28.79 13.04 -6.87
CA LYS A 3 29.76 13.15 -7.98
C LYS A 3 30.28 11.82 -8.51
N HIS A 4 30.33 10.77 -7.68
CA HIS A 4 30.92 9.49 -8.07
C HIS A 4 29.94 8.56 -8.78
N ALA A 5 28.63 8.82 -8.69
CA ALA A 5 27.58 7.98 -9.27
C ALA A 5 27.23 8.35 -10.73
N LEU A 6 27.84 9.40 -11.29
CA LEU A 6 27.45 10.02 -12.57
C LEU A 6 28.46 9.78 -13.72
N GLU A 7 29.56 9.07 -13.49
CA GLU A 7 30.64 8.96 -14.49
C GLU A 7 30.57 7.73 -15.41
N GLU A 8 29.58 6.86 -15.22
CA GLU A 8 29.33 5.75 -16.15
C GLU A 8 27.99 5.98 -16.84
N PHE A 9 27.88 5.65 -18.14
CA PHE A 9 26.68 5.38 -18.95
C PHE A 9 26.43 6.31 -20.17
N PRO A 10 26.24 5.73 -21.38
CA PRO A 10 25.73 6.41 -22.57
C PRO A 10 24.28 6.01 -22.87
N GLY A 11 23.44 6.97 -23.30
CA GLY A 11 22.15 6.67 -23.97
C GLY A 11 20.99 7.60 -23.59
N ASP A 12 20.48 7.50 -22.35
CA ASP A 12 19.33 8.26 -21.82
C ASP A 12 19.67 9.15 -20.59
N VAL A 13 20.96 9.21 -20.29
CA VAL A 13 21.57 9.78 -19.07
C VAL A 13 21.22 11.25 -18.78
N PRO A 14 21.15 12.19 -19.75
CA PRO A 14 21.00 13.61 -19.42
C PRO A 14 19.69 13.97 -18.70
N VAL A 15 18.62 13.21 -18.91
CA VAL A 15 17.30 13.50 -18.33
C VAL A 15 17.20 12.99 -16.90
N ILE A 16 17.70 11.78 -16.63
CA ILE A 16 17.73 11.20 -15.28
C ILE A 16 18.64 12.01 -14.38
N GLU A 17 19.84 12.38 -14.84
CA GLU A 17 20.77 13.22 -14.08
C GLU A 17 20.17 14.58 -13.72
N LYS A 18 19.50 15.22 -14.68
CA LYS A 18 18.84 16.50 -14.44
C LYS A 18 17.70 16.37 -13.43
N TYR A 19 16.92 15.28 -13.51
CA TYR A 19 15.88 15.00 -12.51
C TYR A 19 16.47 14.79 -11.12
N VAL A 20 17.47 13.93 -10.99
CA VAL A 20 18.18 13.66 -9.73
C VAL A 20 18.76 14.94 -9.14
N LEU A 21 19.41 15.77 -9.96
CA LEU A 21 19.97 17.04 -9.51
C LEU A 21 18.89 18.02 -9.03
N VAL A 22 17.75 18.10 -9.72
CA VAL A 22 16.62 18.94 -9.31
C VAL A 22 16.04 18.47 -7.98
N VAL A 23 15.84 17.16 -7.80
CA VAL A 23 15.32 16.60 -6.55
C VAL A 23 16.31 16.82 -5.41
N ALA A 24 17.60 16.49 -5.60
CA ALA A 24 18.63 16.70 -4.59
C ALA A 24 18.74 18.16 -4.15
N ASN A 25 18.73 19.10 -5.11
CA ASN A 25 18.74 20.53 -4.78
C ASN A 25 17.47 20.97 -4.04
N ALA A 26 16.30 20.44 -4.40
CA ALA A 26 15.05 20.75 -3.70
C ALA A 26 15.06 20.23 -2.26
N LEU A 27 15.58 19.03 -2.02
CA LEU A 27 15.73 18.46 -0.68
C LEU A 27 16.68 19.30 0.17
N ALA A 28 17.88 19.61 -0.33
CA ALA A 28 18.86 20.42 0.39
C ALA A 28 18.36 21.84 0.70
N THR A 29 17.76 22.52 -0.28
CA THR A 29 17.39 23.94 -0.10
C THR A 29 16.05 24.16 0.58
N ARG A 30 15.13 23.19 0.51
CA ARG A 30 13.73 23.38 0.98
C ARG A 30 13.32 22.44 2.09
N VAL A 31 13.89 21.24 2.17
CA VAL A 31 13.51 20.23 3.16
C VAL A 31 14.46 20.23 4.35
N GLU A 32 15.77 20.34 4.10
CA GLU A 32 16.78 20.37 5.14
C GLU A 32 16.55 21.46 6.21
N PRO A 33 16.13 22.70 5.86
CA PRO A 33 15.85 23.73 6.87
C PRO A 33 14.57 23.50 7.67
N LEU A 34 13.69 22.61 7.23
CA LEU A 34 12.41 22.39 7.91
C LEU A 34 12.62 21.58 9.20
N PRO A 35 11.95 21.95 10.31
CA PRO A 35 11.98 21.16 11.53
C PRO A 35 11.18 19.85 11.39
N SER A 36 10.16 19.84 10.53
CA SER A 36 9.35 18.66 10.22
C SER A 36 8.64 18.80 8.88
N ILE A 37 8.30 17.66 8.26
CA ILE A 37 7.49 17.61 7.03
C ILE A 37 6.06 17.16 7.38
N GLN A 38 5.05 17.92 6.98
CA GLN A 38 3.67 17.45 7.14
C GLN A 38 3.34 16.36 6.11
N LYS A 39 3.67 16.60 4.85
CA LYS A 39 3.36 15.71 3.74
C LYS A 39 4.51 15.63 2.77
N PHE A 40 4.93 14.41 2.45
CA PHE A 40 5.89 14.12 1.41
C PHE A 40 5.22 13.28 0.33
N ARG A 41 5.25 13.77 -0.91
CA ARG A 41 4.69 13.06 -2.06
C ARG A 41 5.75 12.94 -3.13
N MET A 42 5.90 11.74 -3.65
CA MET A 42 6.82 11.45 -4.73
C MET A 42 6.14 10.61 -5.81
N CYS A 43 6.31 11.05 -7.05
CA CYS A 43 5.86 10.32 -8.23
C CYS A 43 7.06 10.08 -9.15
N VAL A 44 7.29 8.82 -9.48
CA VAL A 44 8.40 8.37 -10.31
C VAL A 44 7.89 7.46 -11.41
N THR A 45 8.30 7.77 -12.64
CA THR A 45 8.02 6.95 -13.81
C THR A 45 9.25 6.14 -14.15
N ARG A 46 9.16 4.80 -14.11
CA ARG A 46 10.26 3.84 -14.35
C ARG A 46 11.41 3.98 -13.35
N VAL A 47 11.60 2.96 -12.52
CA VAL A 47 12.68 2.93 -11.52
C VAL A 47 13.85 2.10 -12.07
N THR A 48 14.99 2.75 -12.29
CA THR A 48 16.25 2.07 -12.56
C THR A 48 16.95 1.73 -11.25
N MET A 49 17.96 0.84 -11.28
CA MET A 49 18.73 0.47 -10.09
C MET A 49 19.35 1.69 -9.38
N ILE A 50 19.87 2.66 -10.13
CA ILE A 50 20.43 3.92 -9.58
C ILE A 50 19.34 4.78 -8.94
N LEU A 51 18.16 4.83 -9.56
CA LEU A 51 17.06 5.61 -9.01
C LEU A 51 16.51 4.98 -7.73
N SER A 52 16.57 3.65 -7.60
CA SER A 52 16.18 2.92 -6.40
C SER A 52 16.94 3.39 -5.15
N SER A 53 18.28 3.44 -5.21
CA SER A 53 19.07 3.87 -4.05
C SER A 53 18.83 5.34 -3.70
N LEU A 54 18.62 6.19 -4.71
CA LEU A 54 18.26 7.59 -4.48
C LEU A 54 16.87 7.73 -3.86
N LEU A 55 15.92 6.86 -4.21
CA LEU A 55 14.60 6.84 -3.59
C LEU A 55 14.69 6.48 -2.11
N ASP A 56 15.54 5.51 -1.76
CA ASP A 56 15.80 5.14 -0.36
C ASP A 56 16.32 6.34 0.43
N ASP A 57 17.32 7.06 -0.10
CA ASP A 57 17.87 8.28 0.51
C ASP A 57 16.78 9.35 0.70
N TRP A 58 15.95 9.59 -0.32
CA TRP A 58 14.91 10.62 -0.27
C TRP A 58 13.79 10.27 0.71
N ILE A 59 13.42 9.00 0.81
CA ILE A 59 12.47 8.49 1.81
C ILE A 59 13.09 8.63 3.21
N GLY A 60 14.38 8.30 3.37
CA GLY A 60 15.13 8.49 4.61
C GLY A 60 15.06 9.93 5.12
N VAL A 61 15.33 10.92 4.25
CA VAL A 61 15.21 12.34 4.59
C VAL A 61 13.79 12.69 5.08
N ALA A 62 12.74 12.15 4.46
CA ALA A 62 11.38 12.41 4.89
C ALA A 62 11.08 11.82 6.28
N ILE A 63 11.58 10.61 6.55
CA ILE A 63 11.43 9.92 7.84
C ILE A 63 12.17 10.69 8.95
N GLU A 64 13.42 11.10 8.71
CA GLU A 64 14.21 11.91 9.65
C GLU A 64 13.51 13.23 10.01
N LYS A 65 12.80 13.81 9.05
CA LYS A 65 11.97 15.01 9.25
C LYS A 65 10.57 14.72 9.78
N ASN A 66 10.35 13.56 10.40
CA ASN A 66 9.11 13.19 11.07
C ASN A 66 7.85 13.32 10.20
N VAL A 67 7.93 12.90 8.94
CA VAL A 67 6.83 12.99 7.98
C VAL A 67 5.52 12.37 8.51
N LYS A 68 4.40 13.10 8.41
CA LYS A 68 3.08 12.62 8.84
C LYS A 68 2.30 11.89 7.76
N GLU A 69 2.36 12.39 6.53
CA GLU A 69 1.70 11.83 5.36
C GLU A 69 2.74 11.49 4.30
N LEU A 70 2.91 10.22 3.98
CA LEU A 70 3.80 9.77 2.92
C LEU A 70 3.02 9.16 1.75
N GLU A 71 3.29 9.65 0.55
CA GLU A 71 2.68 9.15 -0.68
C GLU A 71 3.75 8.85 -1.73
N LEU A 72 3.87 7.58 -2.09
CA LEU A 72 4.81 7.07 -3.07
C LEU A 72 4.04 6.51 -4.26
N HIS A 73 4.38 6.99 -5.45
CA HIS A 73 3.79 6.55 -6.69
C HIS A 73 4.88 6.14 -7.67
N VAL A 74 4.99 4.85 -7.90
CA VAL A 74 5.90 4.26 -8.88
C VAL A 74 5.07 3.70 -10.01
N ASP A 75 5.22 4.27 -11.21
CA ASP A 75 4.61 3.69 -12.41
C ASP A 75 5.43 2.47 -12.85
N LEU A 76 4.75 1.32 -12.89
CA LEU A 76 5.30 0.05 -13.35
C LEU A 76 4.89 -0.20 -14.81
N ASP A 77 5.85 -0.59 -15.65
CA ASP A 77 5.54 -1.33 -16.86
C ASP A 77 5.24 -2.80 -16.51
N HIS A 78 4.52 -3.52 -17.37
CA HIS A 78 4.08 -4.90 -17.15
C HIS A 78 5.24 -5.89 -16.92
N LYS A 79 6.46 -5.51 -17.27
CA LYS A 79 7.68 -6.32 -17.14
C LYS A 79 8.59 -5.86 -16.00
N ASP A 80 8.32 -4.72 -15.39
CA ASP A 80 9.22 -4.14 -14.39
C ASP A 80 9.01 -4.81 -13.02
N ARG A 81 10.12 -5.11 -12.33
CA ARG A 81 10.06 -5.50 -10.92
C ARG A 81 9.62 -4.29 -10.09
N PRO A 82 8.77 -4.50 -9.06
CA PRO A 82 8.36 -3.40 -8.20
C PRO A 82 9.55 -2.85 -7.41
N TYR A 83 9.57 -1.53 -7.20
CA TYR A 83 10.53 -0.90 -6.28
C TYR A 83 10.23 -1.38 -4.85
N LEU A 84 11.21 -2.02 -4.22
CA LEU A 84 11.08 -2.53 -2.85
C LEU A 84 11.27 -1.37 -1.88
N LEU A 85 10.36 -1.28 -0.92
CA LEU A 85 10.38 -0.19 0.06
C LEU A 85 11.47 -0.44 1.11
N PRO A 86 12.20 0.61 1.53
CA PRO A 86 13.21 0.50 2.58
C PRO A 86 12.57 0.14 3.92
N TYR A 87 13.23 -0.71 4.70
CA TYR A 87 12.73 -1.21 5.98
C TYR A 87 12.43 -0.07 6.98
N GLU A 88 13.27 0.97 6.98
CA GLU A 88 13.18 2.12 7.87
C GLU A 88 11.83 2.83 7.76
N LEU A 89 11.19 2.74 6.59
CA LEU A 89 9.84 3.24 6.39
C LEU A 89 8.87 2.63 7.39
N PHE A 90 8.92 1.32 7.57
CA PHE A 90 7.97 0.56 8.40
C PHE A 90 8.23 0.70 9.90
N ALA A 91 9.41 1.19 10.29
CA ALA A 91 9.74 1.52 11.68
C ALA A 91 9.34 2.97 12.08
N SER A 92 8.81 3.77 11.15
CA SER A 92 8.51 5.17 11.41
C SER A 92 7.40 5.36 12.44
N LYS A 93 7.70 6.14 13.48
CA LYS A 93 6.73 6.52 14.53
C LYS A 93 5.90 7.75 14.17
N SER A 94 6.27 8.48 13.12
CA SER A 94 5.66 9.76 12.80
C SER A 94 4.53 9.64 11.77
N ILE A 95 4.59 8.62 10.91
CA ILE A 95 3.65 8.42 9.81
C ILE A 95 2.26 8.05 10.34
N THR A 96 1.26 8.78 9.87
CA THR A 96 -0.16 8.59 10.17
C THR A 96 -0.99 8.24 8.94
N SER A 97 -0.52 8.61 7.74
CA SER A 97 -1.11 8.23 6.46
C SER A 97 -0.02 7.74 5.51
N LEU A 98 -0.16 6.51 5.02
CA LEU A 98 0.75 5.89 4.06
C LEU A 98 0.00 5.49 2.79
N LYS A 99 0.45 5.99 1.64
CA LYS A 99 -0.13 5.71 0.33
C LYS A 99 0.95 5.20 -0.61
N LEU A 100 0.82 3.96 -1.04
CA LEU A 100 1.78 3.24 -1.86
C LEU A 100 1.12 2.85 -3.17
N ASN A 101 1.78 3.16 -4.29
CA ASN A 101 1.38 2.71 -5.61
C ASN A 101 2.58 2.12 -6.36
N GLY A 102 2.45 0.89 -6.85
CA GLY A 102 3.49 0.21 -7.64
C GLY A 102 4.75 -0.16 -6.84
N CYS A 103 4.67 -0.20 -5.51
CA CYS A 103 5.76 -0.59 -4.64
C CYS A 103 5.69 -2.08 -4.25
N GLY A 104 6.82 -2.64 -3.82
CA GLY A 104 6.93 -3.95 -3.19
C GLY A 104 7.35 -3.84 -1.73
N ILE A 105 7.10 -4.88 -0.95
CA ILE A 105 7.54 -5.04 0.44
C ILE A 105 8.44 -6.26 0.46
N HIS A 106 9.50 -6.23 1.29
CA HIS A 106 10.49 -7.29 1.42
C HIS A 106 9.93 -8.58 2.07
N GLU A 107 8.71 -9.02 1.75
CA GLU A 107 8.27 -10.38 2.05
C GLU A 107 7.02 -10.81 1.28
N CYS A 108 7.21 -11.80 0.40
CA CYS A 108 6.62 -13.13 0.50
C CYS A 108 7.03 -13.93 -0.73
N GLY A 109 7.44 -15.16 -0.48
CA GLY A 109 7.19 -16.28 -1.39
C GLY A 109 7.69 -16.06 -2.81
N VAL A 110 8.93 -16.46 -3.00
CA VAL A 110 9.56 -16.66 -4.29
C VAL A 110 8.68 -17.54 -5.19
N ASP A 111 7.94 -16.96 -6.13
CA ASP A 111 7.51 -17.68 -7.33
C ASP A 111 8.57 -17.46 -8.41
N TYR A 112 9.70 -18.17 -8.28
CA TYR A 112 10.62 -18.39 -9.41
C TYR A 112 9.91 -19.34 -10.38
N ASN A 113 9.29 -18.77 -11.40
CA ASN A 113 9.02 -19.46 -12.66
C ASN A 113 9.41 -18.56 -13.84
N ASP A 114 10.60 -17.95 -13.76
CA ASP A 114 11.29 -17.47 -14.95
C ASP A 114 12.60 -18.27 -15.01
N ASP A 115 12.76 -19.05 -16.08
CA ASP A 115 13.86 -20.00 -16.34
C ASP A 115 15.24 -19.33 -16.50
N ASP A 116 15.36 -18.03 -16.24
CA ASP A 116 16.57 -17.24 -16.39
C ASP A 116 16.82 -16.44 -15.11
N VAL A 117 17.72 -16.93 -14.25
CA VAL A 117 18.83 -16.19 -13.59
C VAL A 117 19.41 -17.02 -12.43
N GLU A 118 20.64 -17.47 -12.66
CA GLU A 118 21.66 -17.71 -11.64
C GLU A 118 22.02 -16.37 -10.96
N ASP A 119 21.44 -16.07 -9.79
CA ASP A 119 22.20 -15.44 -8.71
C ASP A 119 21.37 -15.45 -7.42
N GLY A 120 21.80 -16.27 -6.47
CA GLY A 120 21.16 -16.49 -5.19
C GLY A 120 21.40 -15.33 -4.22
N ILE A 121 20.71 -14.21 -4.41
CA ILE A 121 20.49 -13.28 -3.31
C ILE A 121 19.22 -13.73 -2.60
N VAL A 122 19.41 -14.59 -1.59
CA VAL A 122 18.40 -14.85 -0.57
C VAL A 122 18.21 -13.53 0.17
N GLY A 123 17.25 -12.72 -0.28
CA GLY A 123 16.88 -11.50 0.44
C GLY A 123 16.44 -11.88 1.84
N ASP A 124 16.97 -11.18 2.84
CA ASP A 124 16.58 -11.34 4.23
C ASP A 124 15.05 -11.32 4.31
N ILE A 125 14.52 -12.45 4.79
CA ILE A 125 13.11 -12.68 5.08
C ILE A 125 12.74 -11.67 6.16
N MET A 126 11.80 -10.75 5.90
CA MET A 126 11.29 -9.84 6.93
C MET A 126 10.81 -10.69 8.11
N ASP A 127 11.33 -10.45 9.31
CA ASP A 127 10.79 -11.15 10.46
C ASP A 127 9.35 -10.66 10.72
N ASP A 128 8.51 -11.53 11.29
CA ASP A 128 7.06 -11.34 11.52
C ASP A 128 6.73 -10.04 12.32
N ASP A 129 7.75 -9.38 12.88
CA ASP A 129 7.70 -8.16 13.69
C ASP A 129 8.06 -6.85 12.93
N ASP A 130 8.40 -6.88 11.64
CA ASP A 130 9.11 -5.77 11.01
C ASP A 130 8.28 -4.50 10.72
N ILE A 131 6.96 -4.62 10.63
CA ILE A 131 6.09 -3.46 10.42
C ILE A 131 5.65 -2.89 11.78
N LYS A 132 6.16 -1.71 12.16
CA LYS A 132 5.84 -1.03 13.44
C LYS A 132 5.44 0.43 13.25
N LEU A 133 4.45 0.69 12.39
CA LEU A 133 3.89 2.02 12.18
C LEU A 133 2.86 2.35 13.27
N GLN A 134 3.34 2.57 14.50
CA GLN A 134 2.52 2.69 15.71
C GLN A 134 1.49 3.83 15.71
N ASN A 135 1.56 4.77 14.76
CA ASN A 135 0.61 5.88 14.66
C ASN A 135 -0.17 5.89 13.33
N LEU A 136 -0.02 4.84 12.51
CA LEU A 136 -0.69 4.74 11.22
C LEU A 136 -2.20 4.62 11.41
N ARG A 137 -2.94 5.52 10.77
CA ARG A 137 -4.41 5.56 10.74
C ARG A 137 -4.96 5.23 9.36
N GLU A 138 -4.29 5.70 8.32
CA GLU A 138 -4.68 5.45 6.94
C GLU A 138 -3.60 4.68 6.18
N LEU A 139 -3.97 3.55 5.59
CA LEU A 139 -3.14 2.81 4.64
C LEU A 139 -3.86 2.72 3.29
N SER A 140 -3.16 3.03 2.21
CA SER A 140 -3.62 2.81 0.84
C SER A 140 -2.55 2.08 0.06
N MET A 141 -2.87 0.91 -0.48
CA MET A 141 -1.98 0.11 -1.32
C MET A 141 -2.63 -0.07 -2.69
N LYS A 142 -1.93 0.33 -3.75
CA LYS A 142 -2.44 0.30 -5.13
C LYS A 142 -1.43 -0.37 -6.05
N ALA A 143 -1.90 -1.26 -6.94
CA ALA A 143 -1.04 -1.95 -7.90
C ALA A 143 0.19 -2.60 -7.24
N MET A 144 -0.01 -3.18 -6.05
CA MET A 144 1.04 -3.89 -5.30
C MET A 144 0.74 -5.39 -5.31
N ARG A 145 1.79 -6.20 -5.19
CA ARG A 145 1.66 -7.63 -4.87
C ARG A 145 1.39 -7.74 -3.36
N ILE A 146 0.18 -8.14 -2.98
CA ILE A 146 -0.27 -8.18 -1.59
C ILE A 146 -0.83 -9.57 -1.32
N ASN A 147 -0.22 -10.26 -0.37
CA ASN A 147 -0.69 -11.53 0.18
C ASN A 147 -1.22 -11.33 1.61
N GLU A 148 -1.65 -12.41 2.24
CA GLU A 148 -2.12 -12.42 3.63
C GLU A 148 -1.09 -11.90 4.64
N ASN A 149 0.17 -12.33 4.56
CA ASN A 149 1.20 -11.96 5.52
C ASN A 149 1.41 -10.45 5.56
N VAL A 150 1.53 -9.80 4.40
CA VAL A 150 1.69 -8.33 4.31
C VAL A 150 0.56 -7.62 5.05
N VAL A 151 -0.69 -8.01 4.81
CA VAL A 151 -1.85 -7.39 5.49
C VAL A 151 -1.83 -7.70 6.99
N HIS A 152 -1.49 -8.94 7.35
CA HIS A 152 -1.38 -9.37 8.74
C HIS A 152 -0.34 -8.55 9.51
N HIS A 153 0.85 -8.33 8.93
CA HIS A 153 1.91 -7.48 9.50
C HIS A 153 1.45 -6.04 9.73
N PHE A 154 0.77 -5.43 8.76
CA PHE A 154 0.21 -4.08 8.98
C PHE A 154 -0.82 -4.06 10.10
N VAL A 155 -1.66 -5.08 10.20
CA VAL A 155 -2.77 -5.10 11.17
C VAL A 155 -2.29 -5.40 12.58
N GLN A 156 -1.29 -6.26 12.74
CA GLN A 156 -0.66 -6.52 14.03
C GLN A 156 0.26 -5.36 14.45
N GLY A 157 1.04 -4.84 13.51
CA GLY A 157 2.04 -3.81 13.73
C GLY A 157 1.51 -2.39 13.90
N CYS A 158 0.28 -2.12 13.44
CA CYS A 158 -0.30 -0.78 13.41
C CYS A 158 -1.67 -0.74 14.14
N PRO A 159 -1.66 -0.59 15.47
CA PRO A 159 -2.86 -0.76 16.30
C PRO A 159 -3.96 0.31 16.11
N PHE A 160 -3.66 1.43 15.44
CA PHE A 160 -4.62 2.54 15.24
C PHE A 160 -5.10 2.69 13.80
N ILE A 161 -4.93 1.68 12.94
CA ILE A 161 -5.46 1.75 11.57
C ILE A 161 -6.99 1.90 11.62
N GLU A 162 -7.48 3.00 11.07
CA GLU A 162 -8.90 3.32 10.92
C GLU A 162 -9.41 2.99 9.52
N GLY A 163 -8.53 3.10 8.51
CA GLY A 163 -8.87 2.85 7.12
C GLY A 163 -7.73 2.16 6.35
N MET A 164 -8.07 1.04 5.71
CA MET A 164 -7.19 0.31 4.80
C MET A 164 -7.86 0.19 3.42
N ARG A 165 -7.21 0.72 2.38
CA ARG A 165 -7.67 0.68 0.99
C ARG A 165 -6.73 -0.17 0.15
N LEU A 166 -7.24 -1.25 -0.44
CA LEU A 166 -6.46 -2.13 -1.34
C LEU A 166 -7.02 -2.01 -2.76
N ILE A 167 -6.22 -1.54 -3.72
CA ILE A 167 -6.70 -1.25 -5.08
C ILE A 167 -5.85 -2.01 -6.09
N LYS A 168 -6.45 -2.86 -6.93
CA LYS A 168 -5.75 -3.65 -7.97
C LYS A 168 -4.57 -4.47 -7.41
N PHE A 169 -4.86 -5.50 -6.61
CA PHE A 169 -3.87 -6.43 -6.06
C PHE A 169 -4.01 -7.83 -6.68
N VAL A 170 -2.98 -8.68 -6.57
CA VAL A 170 -2.90 -10.01 -7.19
C VAL A 170 -2.77 -11.10 -6.10
N GLN A 171 -3.78 -11.99 -6.04
CA GLN A 171 -3.90 -13.32 -5.38
C GLN A 171 -3.47 -13.54 -3.90
N GLY A 172 -4.17 -14.47 -3.22
CA GLY A 172 -3.65 -15.17 -2.02
C GLY A 172 -4.06 -14.65 -0.63
N PHE A 173 -5.20 -13.99 -0.48
CA PHE A 173 -5.62 -13.39 0.81
C PHE A 173 -6.65 -14.28 1.54
N ASP A 174 -6.25 -15.00 2.61
CA ASP A 174 -7.19 -15.46 3.67
C ASP A 174 -7.38 -14.30 4.65
N ALA A 175 -8.62 -14.03 5.04
CA ALA A 175 -9.00 -12.76 5.64
C ALA A 175 -9.92 -12.91 6.84
N LYS A 176 -9.71 -13.99 7.57
CA LYS A 176 -10.50 -14.32 8.75
C LYS A 176 -10.61 -13.11 9.68
N GLY A 177 -11.84 -12.64 9.90
CA GLY A 177 -12.14 -11.51 10.79
C GLY A 177 -12.14 -10.12 10.13
N PHE A 178 -11.98 -10.03 8.81
CA PHE A 178 -12.21 -8.80 8.05
C PHE A 178 -13.48 -8.87 7.23
N ASN A 179 -14.15 -7.74 7.13
CA ASN A 179 -15.20 -7.52 6.16
C ASN A 179 -14.61 -6.81 4.94
N LEU A 180 -14.70 -7.44 3.77
CA LEU A 180 -14.37 -6.83 2.48
C LEU A 180 -15.62 -6.16 1.92
N PHE A 181 -15.55 -4.84 1.77
CA PHE A 181 -16.53 -4.01 1.11
C PHE A 181 -16.08 -3.73 -0.33
N LEU A 182 -16.78 -4.29 -1.31
CA LEU A 182 -16.61 -4.03 -2.74
C LEU A 182 -17.79 -3.20 -3.23
N ALA A 183 -17.57 -2.00 -3.74
CA ALA A 183 -18.66 -1.13 -4.16
C ALA A 183 -18.38 -0.46 -5.51
N SER A 184 -19.30 -0.61 -6.45
CA SER A 184 -19.36 0.12 -7.73
C SER A 184 -20.56 1.06 -7.73
N LYS A 185 -20.73 1.86 -8.79
CA LYS A 185 -21.95 2.68 -8.94
C LYS A 185 -23.24 1.84 -8.98
N GLN A 186 -23.14 0.56 -9.34
CA GLN A 186 -24.31 -0.29 -9.57
C GLN A 186 -24.49 -1.36 -8.50
N ASP A 187 -23.40 -1.78 -7.86
CA ASP A 187 -23.39 -2.97 -7.01
C ASP A 187 -22.58 -2.73 -5.74
N VAL A 188 -23.06 -3.28 -4.63
CA VAL A 188 -22.30 -3.36 -3.37
C VAL A 188 -22.24 -4.83 -2.95
N ASN A 189 -21.04 -5.34 -2.72
CA ASN A 189 -20.79 -6.69 -2.22
C ASN A 189 -20.01 -6.61 -0.91
N ILE A 190 -20.54 -7.22 0.15
CA ILE A 190 -19.87 -7.31 1.44
C ILE A 190 -19.54 -8.78 1.69
N TYR A 191 -18.28 -9.08 1.99
CA TYR A 191 -17.83 -10.43 2.30
C TYR A 191 -17.24 -10.45 3.69
N GLU A 192 -17.70 -11.37 4.53
CA GLU A 192 -17.17 -11.56 5.89
C GLU A 192 -16.31 -12.82 6.01
N ASP A 193 -16.45 -13.72 5.04
CA ASP A 193 -15.58 -14.88 4.85
C ASP A 193 -15.01 -14.80 3.43
N LEU A 194 -13.68 -14.68 3.34
CA LEU A 194 -12.98 -14.43 2.08
C LEU A 194 -12.39 -15.71 1.48
N LYS A 195 -12.60 -16.87 2.10
CA LYS A 195 -12.08 -18.17 1.67
C LYS A 195 -12.55 -18.61 0.28
N GLU A 196 -13.60 -17.99 -0.25
CA GLU A 196 -14.16 -18.26 -1.58
C GLU A 196 -14.16 -17.01 -2.49
N LEU A 197 -13.21 -16.08 -2.29
CA LEU A 197 -13.10 -14.90 -3.15
C LEU A 197 -12.52 -15.24 -4.53
N HIS A 198 -13.42 -15.56 -5.46
CA HIS A 198 -13.15 -15.41 -6.88
C HIS A 198 -13.51 -13.99 -7.32
N LEU A 199 -12.55 -13.06 -7.22
CA LEU A 199 -12.70 -11.71 -7.77
C LEU A 199 -12.73 -11.81 -9.29
N LEU A 200 -13.93 -11.84 -9.86
CA LEU A 200 -14.13 -11.78 -11.31
C LEU A 200 -13.68 -10.40 -11.78
N HIS A 201 -12.64 -10.39 -12.63
CA HIS A 201 -12.21 -9.24 -13.40
C HIS A 201 -13.42 -8.68 -14.18
N SER A 202 -13.98 -7.55 -13.73
CA SER A 202 -14.74 -6.60 -14.56
C SER A 202 -15.41 -5.56 -13.67
N GLY A 203 -14.73 -4.44 -13.40
CA GLY A 203 -15.37 -3.25 -12.82
C GLY A 203 -14.46 -2.35 -11.99
N ALA A 204 -14.70 -1.04 -12.08
CA ALA A 204 -14.11 -0.05 -11.17
C ALA A 204 -14.80 -0.14 -9.79
N TYR A 205 -14.47 -1.16 -9.01
CA TYR A 205 -14.91 -1.28 -7.63
C TYR A 205 -14.01 -0.43 -6.71
N LYS A 206 -14.63 0.28 -5.78
CA LYS A 206 -14.02 0.74 -4.54
C LYS A 206 -13.91 -0.47 -3.62
N ILE A 207 -12.70 -0.76 -3.15
CA ILE A 207 -12.40 -1.94 -2.34
C ILE A 207 -11.88 -1.45 -0.98
N GLU A 208 -12.57 -1.83 0.09
CA GLU A 208 -12.22 -1.45 1.46
C GLU A 208 -12.27 -2.69 2.37
N LEU A 209 -11.23 -2.90 3.17
CA LEU A 209 -11.20 -3.94 4.19
C LEU A 209 -11.40 -3.29 5.56
N THR A 210 -12.30 -3.83 6.37
CA THR A 210 -12.52 -3.32 7.71
C THR A 210 -12.89 -4.42 8.70
N LYS A 211 -12.27 -4.38 9.89
CA LYS A 211 -12.70 -5.18 11.04
C LYS A 211 -13.83 -4.51 11.84
N SER A 212 -14.03 -3.20 11.64
CA SER A 212 -14.96 -2.40 12.42
C SER A 212 -16.35 -2.45 11.78
N ALA A 213 -17.31 -3.05 12.49
CA ALA A 213 -18.71 -3.05 12.07
C ALA A 213 -19.26 -1.62 11.87
N ARG A 214 -18.83 -0.66 12.70
CA ARG A 214 -19.22 0.75 12.56
C ARG A 214 -18.65 1.38 11.29
N THR A 215 -17.41 1.07 10.96
CA THR A 215 -16.77 1.57 9.74
C THR A 215 -17.46 0.98 8.52
N LEU A 216 -17.77 -0.32 8.53
CA LEU A 216 -18.54 -0.97 7.47
C LEU A 216 -19.92 -0.32 7.29
N GLU A 217 -20.64 -0.07 8.38
CA GLU A 217 -21.95 0.60 8.37
C GLU A 217 -21.84 2.00 7.76
N ASN A 218 -20.82 2.78 8.12
CA ASN A 218 -20.58 4.11 7.56
C ASN A 218 -20.26 4.06 6.05
N LEU A 219 -19.41 3.11 5.62
CA LEU A 219 -19.06 2.93 4.22
C LEU A 219 -20.27 2.54 3.38
N LEU A 220 -21.07 1.59 3.87
CA LEU A 220 -22.33 1.19 3.25
C LEU A 220 -23.29 2.38 3.14
N ASN A 221 -23.51 3.10 4.24
CA ASN A 221 -24.44 4.23 4.29
C ASN A 221 -24.00 5.39 3.37
N SER A 222 -22.71 5.69 3.30
CA SER A 222 -22.18 6.70 2.38
C SER A 222 -22.43 6.26 0.94
N HIS A 223 -22.10 5.02 0.60
CA HIS A 223 -22.23 4.54 -0.76
C HIS A 223 -23.68 4.44 -1.24
N LEU A 224 -24.59 3.99 -0.36
CA LEU A 224 -26.03 3.95 -0.65
C LEU A 224 -26.59 5.35 -0.91
N ARG A 225 -26.12 6.35 -0.15
CA ARG A 225 -26.53 7.75 -0.33
C ARG A 225 -26.04 8.33 -1.66
N ASP A 226 -24.80 8.03 -2.01
CA ASP A 226 -24.13 8.66 -3.16
C ASP A 226 -24.53 8.03 -4.50
N PHE A 227 -24.77 6.71 -4.53
CA PHE A 227 -24.88 5.97 -5.79
C PHE A 227 -26.19 5.23 -6.01
N GLN A 228 -27.03 5.04 -4.99
CA GLN A 228 -28.28 4.27 -5.08
C GLN A 228 -28.12 2.98 -5.90
N PRO A 229 -27.27 2.04 -5.44
CA PRO A 229 -26.91 0.86 -6.22
C PRO A 229 -28.15 0.01 -6.52
N LYS A 230 -28.13 -0.65 -7.68
CA LYS A 230 -29.20 -1.55 -8.12
C LYS A 230 -29.17 -2.87 -7.36
N THR A 231 -27.98 -3.32 -6.95
CA THR A 231 -27.77 -4.61 -6.28
C THR A 231 -27.00 -4.42 -4.99
N LEU A 232 -27.46 -5.04 -3.91
CA LEU A 232 -26.73 -5.19 -2.66
C LEU A 232 -26.64 -6.68 -2.32
N THR A 233 -25.42 -7.21 -2.31
CA THR A 233 -25.14 -8.61 -1.98
C THR A 233 -24.35 -8.67 -0.67
N LEU A 234 -24.93 -9.30 0.35
CA LEU A 234 -24.22 -9.61 1.59
C LEU A 234 -23.85 -11.10 1.59
N LYS A 235 -22.56 -11.39 1.58
CA LYS A 235 -21.98 -12.74 1.71
C LYS A 235 -21.39 -12.86 3.11
N THR A 236 -22.23 -13.34 4.02
CA THR A 236 -21.98 -13.41 5.46
C THR A 236 -21.80 -14.86 5.91
N SER A 237 -21.01 -15.07 6.96
CA SER A 237 -20.94 -16.37 7.64
C SER A 237 -22.16 -16.56 8.57
N PRO A 238 -22.68 -17.79 8.76
CA PRO A 238 -23.79 -18.05 9.68
C PRO A 238 -23.57 -17.58 11.13
N THR A 239 -22.32 -17.35 11.51
CA THR A 239 -21.92 -16.91 12.85
C THR A 239 -21.66 -15.41 12.97
N SER A 240 -22.07 -14.61 12.00
CA SER A 240 -21.77 -13.18 11.96
C SER A 240 -22.53 -12.33 12.98
N ASP A 241 -21.81 -11.44 13.65
CA ASP A 241 -22.37 -10.42 14.54
C ASP A 241 -23.23 -9.36 13.81
N LEU A 242 -23.06 -9.19 12.49
CA LEU A 242 -23.91 -8.28 11.71
C LEU A 242 -25.37 -8.75 11.70
N LEU A 243 -25.60 -10.07 11.65
CA LEU A 243 -26.93 -10.67 11.73
C LEU A 243 -27.58 -10.42 13.11
N VAL A 244 -26.79 -10.47 14.18
CA VAL A 244 -27.26 -10.26 15.56
C VAL A 244 -27.73 -8.82 15.80
N SER A 245 -27.05 -7.84 15.20
CA SER A 245 -27.43 -6.42 15.33
C SER A 245 -28.76 -6.06 14.65
N SER A 246 -29.12 -6.76 13.57
CA SER A 246 -30.39 -6.56 12.85
C SER A 246 -31.61 -7.09 13.61
N TYR A 247 -31.43 -8.07 14.49
CA TYR A 247 -32.49 -8.61 15.35
C TYR A 247 -32.78 -7.72 16.56
N ARG A 248 -31.79 -7.02 17.11
CA ARG A 248 -31.97 -6.18 18.31
C ARG A 248 -32.64 -4.82 18.06
N ARG A 249 -32.77 -4.37 16.81
CA ARG A 249 -33.52 -3.12 16.48
C ARG A 249 -35.01 -3.36 16.18
N ARG A 250 -35.53 -4.58 16.35
CA ARG A 250 -36.95 -4.90 16.13
C ARG A 250 -37.69 -5.27 17.42
N TYR A 251 -37.43 -4.64 18.56
CA TYR A 251 -38.36 -4.61 19.70
C TYR A 251 -38.11 -3.35 20.54
#